data_AF-A0A067DAB8-F1
#
_entry.id   AF-A0A067DAB8-F1
#
_cell.length_a   1.000
_cell.length_b   1.000
_cell.length_c   1.000
_cell.angle_alpha   90.00
_cell.angle_beta   90.00
_cell.angle_gamma   90.00
#
_symmetry.space_group_name_H-M   'P 1'
#
loop_
_entity.id
_entity.type
_entity.pdbx_description
1 polymer ?
#
loop_
_entity_poly.entity_id
_entity_poly.type
_entity_poly.pdbx_seq_one_letter_code
_entity_poly.pdbx_strand_id
1 'polypeptide(L)'
;MWLYMCANNDGPQDPRMKPPAEDLARLGCERVLIFVAERDYLCPAGKNYYEELKKRGWKGRVELVEHLDEKHVFYLRNPTCTNALELTNKFISFIKQNNGSLRSSIESKY
;
A
#
# COMPACT_ATOMS: atom_id res chain seq x y z
N MET A 1 3.06 -16.82 -0.03
CA MET A 1 2.67 -17.92 0.89
C MET A 1 1.28 -18.47 0.57
N TRP A 2 0.24 -17.63 0.44
CA TRP A 2 -1.12 -18.06 0.05
C TRP A 2 -1.16 -19.01 -1.15
N LEU A 3 -0.50 -18.62 -2.24
CA LEU A 3 -0.41 -19.41 -3.48
C LEU A 3 0.24 -20.79 -3.32
N TYR A 4 1.02 -20.99 -2.25
CA TYR A 4 1.64 -22.27 -1.92
C TYR A 4 0.82 -23.09 -0.93
N MET A 5 0.03 -22.43 -0.07
CA MET A 5 -0.80 -23.09 0.94
C MET A 5 -2.15 -23.56 0.40
N CYS A 6 -2.68 -22.87 -0.60
CA CYS A 6 -4.00 -23.16 -1.17
C CYS A 6 -3.85 -23.77 -2.56
N ALA A 7 -3.84 -25.10 -2.67
CA ALA A 7 -3.62 -25.78 -3.95
C ALA A 7 -4.63 -25.37 -5.06
N ASN A 8 -5.88 -25.10 -4.69
CA ASN A 8 -6.93 -24.68 -5.62
C ASN A 8 -7.10 -23.15 -5.58
N ASN A 9 -6.05 -22.39 -5.87
CA ASN A 9 -6.10 -20.93 -5.93
C ASN A 9 -6.15 -20.40 -7.37
N ASP A 10 -6.74 -19.21 -7.54
CA ASP A 10 -6.81 -18.52 -8.84
C ASP A 10 -5.66 -17.52 -9.02
N GLY A 11 -4.51 -17.81 -8.41
CA GLY A 11 -3.35 -16.94 -8.47
C GLY A 11 -3.57 -15.61 -7.75
N PRO A 12 -2.90 -14.53 -8.19
CA PRO A 12 -3.06 -13.18 -7.65
C PRO A 12 -4.47 -12.60 -7.77
N GLN A 13 -5.35 -13.23 -8.54
CA GLN A 13 -6.74 -12.81 -8.72
C GLN A 13 -7.72 -13.56 -7.82
N ASP A 14 -7.24 -14.50 -7.00
CA ASP A 14 -8.06 -15.28 -6.09
C ASP A 14 -8.94 -14.39 -5.21
N PRO A 15 -10.28 -14.57 -5.22
CA PRO A 15 -11.19 -13.77 -4.42
C PRO A 15 -10.86 -13.79 -2.93
N ARG A 16 -10.24 -14.86 -2.41
CA ARG A 16 -9.87 -14.98 -0.99
C ARG A 16 -8.65 -14.14 -0.62
N MET A 17 -7.91 -13.63 -1.61
CA MET A 17 -6.85 -12.63 -1.39
C MET A 17 -7.41 -11.20 -1.33
N LYS A 18 -8.70 -11.00 -1.56
CA LYS A 18 -9.38 -9.70 -1.48
C LYS A 18 -10.19 -9.65 -0.19
N PRO A 19 -9.96 -8.67 0.70
CA PRO A 19 -10.82 -8.51 1.86
C PRO A 19 -12.26 -8.18 1.44
N PRO A 20 -13.26 -8.64 2.19
CA PRO A 20 -14.65 -8.27 1.96
C PRO A 20 -14.87 -6.75 1.98
N ALA A 21 -15.82 -6.27 1.20
CA ALA A 21 -16.08 -4.83 1.07
C ALA A 21 -16.48 -4.19 2.41
N GLU A 22 -17.24 -4.93 3.22
CA GLU A 22 -17.64 -4.56 4.57
C GLU A 22 -16.44 -4.36 5.52
N ASP A 23 -15.38 -5.14 5.34
CA ASP A 23 -14.17 -5.02 6.13
C ASP A 23 -13.34 -3.82 5.69
N LEU A 24 -13.25 -3.58 4.38
CA LEU A 24 -12.60 -2.39 3.82
C LEU A 24 -13.28 -1.10 4.28
N ALA A 25 -14.62 -1.06 4.27
CA ALA A 25 -15.39 0.09 4.72
C ALA A 25 -15.14 0.44 6.20
N ARG A 26 -14.71 -0.53 7.00
CA ARG A 26 -14.45 -0.42 8.45
C ARG A 26 -12.98 -0.21 8.81
N LEU A 27 -12.09 -0.03 7.83
CA LEU A 27 -10.69 0.26 8.10
C LEU A 27 -10.56 1.51 8.98
N GLY A 28 -9.97 1.32 10.16
CA GLY A 28 -9.84 2.39 11.18
C GLY A 28 -8.77 3.43 10.88
N CYS A 29 -7.95 3.22 9.85
CA CYS A 29 -6.98 4.22 9.40
C CYS A 29 -7.60 5.19 8.39
N GLU A 30 -7.13 6.44 8.43
CA GLU A 30 -7.57 7.48 7.51
C GLU A 30 -6.79 7.49 6.19
N ARG A 31 -5.63 6.85 6.18
CA ARG A 31 -4.67 6.88 5.07
C ARG A 31 -4.07 5.50 4.84
N VAL A 32 -3.95 5.11 3.59
CA VAL A 32 -3.28 3.87 3.16
C VAL A 32 -2.29 4.21 2.04
N LEU A 33 -1.08 3.69 2.12
CA LEU A 33 -0.07 3.78 1.08
C LEU A 33 0.29 2.37 0.62
N ILE A 34 0.17 2.11 -0.69
CA ILE A 34 0.42 0.82 -1.31
C ILE A 34 1.60 0.96 -2.26
N PHE A 35 2.58 0.06 -2.12
CA PHE A 35 3.68 -0.09 -3.06
C PHE A 35 3.50 -1.38 -3.85
N VAL A 36 3.64 -1.29 -5.17
CA VAL A 36 3.69 -2.45 -6.07
C VAL A 36 4.94 -2.36 -6.95
N ALA A 37 5.38 -3.49 -7.46
CA ALA A 37 6.48 -3.58 -8.41
C ALA A 37 5.95 -4.23 -9.69
N GLU A 38 6.29 -3.67 -10.85
CA GLU A 38 5.70 -4.05 -12.14
C GLU A 38 5.86 -5.55 -12.45
N ARG A 39 7.03 -6.13 -12.15
CA ARG A 39 7.35 -7.54 -12.41
C ARG A 39 7.07 -8.43 -11.21
N ASP A 40 6.37 -7.92 -10.19
CA ASP A 40 5.87 -8.72 -9.08
C ASP A 40 4.59 -9.46 -9.49
N TYR A 41 4.58 -10.77 -9.30
CA TYR A 41 3.39 -11.59 -9.52
C TYR A 41 2.22 -11.16 -8.61
N LEU A 42 2.46 -10.48 -7.49
CA LEU A 42 1.41 -9.92 -6.62
C LEU A 42 0.95 -8.51 -7.01
N CYS A 43 1.52 -7.89 -8.05
CA CYS A 43 1.12 -6.55 -8.51
C CYS A 43 -0.40 -6.45 -8.79
N PRO A 44 -1.05 -7.43 -9.46
CA PRO A 44 -2.50 -7.39 -9.67
C PRO A 44 -3.29 -7.38 -8.35
N ALA A 45 -2.85 -8.15 -7.35
CA ALA A 45 -3.49 -8.18 -6.03
C ALA A 45 -3.40 -6.83 -5.32
N GLY A 46 -2.23 -6.19 -5.34
CA GLY A 46 -2.03 -4.85 -4.78
C GLY A 46 -2.87 -3.78 -5.47
N LYS A 47 -2.94 -3.80 -6.82
CA LYS A 47 -3.78 -2.89 -7.61
C LYS A 47 -5.28 -3.11 -7.35
N ASN A 48 -5.73 -4.35 -7.21
CA ASN A 48 -7.11 -4.65 -6.85
C ASN A 48 -7.47 -4.08 -5.47
N TYR A 49 -6.57 -4.22 -4.48
CA TYR A 49 -6.81 -3.67 -3.14
C TYR A 49 -6.96 -2.14 -3.18
N TYR A 50 -6.12 -1.45 -3.95
CA TYR A 50 -6.26 -0.01 -4.21
C TYR A 50 -7.62 0.34 -4.81
N GLU A 51 -8.06 -0.37 -5.84
CA GLU A 51 -9.34 -0.12 -6.50
C GLU A 51 -10.55 -0.36 -5.59
N GLU A 52 -10.52 -1.42 -4.79
CA GLU A 52 -11.61 -1.71 -3.85
C GLU A 52 -11.69 -0.66 -2.74
N LEU A 53 -10.56 -0.18 -2.21
CA LEU A 53 -10.53 0.93 -1.25
C LEU A 53 -11.19 2.20 -1.82
N LYS A 54 -11.01 2.48 -3.11
CA LYS A 54 -11.64 3.64 -3.76
C LYS A 54 -13.13 3.47 -4.01
N LYS A 55 -13.60 2.24 -4.24
CA LYS A 55 -14.98 1.96 -4.63
C LYS A 55 -15.91 1.69 -3.44
N ARG A 56 -15.41 1.10 -2.35
CA ARG A 56 -16.23 0.37 -1.36
C ARG A 56 -16.54 1.12 -0.06
N GLY A 57 -16.84 2.42 -0.12
CA GLY A 57 -17.41 3.14 1.03
C GLY A 57 -16.45 3.45 2.18
N TRP A 58 -15.19 3.03 2.10
CA TRP A 58 -14.13 3.54 2.96
C TRP A 58 -13.89 5.03 2.67
N LYS A 59 -13.85 5.85 3.73
CA LYS A 59 -13.78 7.32 3.61
C LYS A 59 -12.36 7.88 3.65
N GLY A 60 -11.36 7.01 3.77
CA GLY A 60 -9.96 7.41 3.84
C GLY A 60 -9.35 7.75 2.47
N ARG A 61 -8.06 8.05 2.47
CA ARG A 61 -7.27 8.34 1.27
C ARG A 61 -6.30 7.20 1.01
N VAL A 62 -6.29 6.68 -0.22
CA VAL A 62 -5.32 5.68 -0.65
C VAL A 62 -4.39 6.25 -1.72
N GLU A 63 -3.09 5.98 -1.57
CA GLU A 63 -2.06 6.24 -2.56
C GLU A 63 -1.48 4.92 -3.06
N LEU A 64 -1.23 4.82 -4.38
CA LEU A 64 -0.57 3.69 -5.01
C LEU A 64 0.70 4.19 -5.70
N VAL A 65 1.83 3.53 -5.44
CA VAL A 65 3.11 3.79 -6.11
C VAL A 65 3.59 2.49 -6.76
N GLU A 66 3.78 2.54 -8.07
CA GLU A 66 4.30 1.42 -8.86
C GLU A 66 5.76 1.69 -9.24
N HIS A 67 6.64 0.74 -8.94
CA HIS A 67 8.04 0.78 -9.33
C HIS A 67 8.26 -0.11 -10.56
N LEU A 68 8.69 0.51 -11.65
CA LEU A 68 8.93 -0.17 -12.93
C LEU A 68 10.17 -1.04 -12.85
N ASP A 69 10.17 -2.12 -13.63
CA ASP A 69 11.25 -3.12 -13.74
C ASP A 69 11.64 -3.87 -12.45
N GLU A 70 11.00 -3.57 -11.33
CA GLU A 70 11.27 -4.20 -10.04
C GLU A 70 10.48 -5.50 -9.85
N LYS A 71 11.04 -6.39 -9.03
CA LYS A 71 10.42 -7.68 -8.65
C LYS A 71 9.91 -7.65 -7.20
N HIS A 72 9.28 -8.74 -6.80
CA HIS A 72 8.81 -8.94 -5.43
C HIS A 72 9.90 -8.61 -4.40
N VAL A 73 9.55 -7.78 -3.41
CA VAL A 73 10.40 -7.32 -2.29
C VAL A 73 11.76 -6.75 -2.72
N PHE A 74 11.83 -6.07 -3.87
CA PHE A 74 13.08 -5.52 -4.40
C PHE A 74 13.85 -4.65 -3.39
N TYR A 75 13.16 -3.84 -2.59
CA TYR A 75 13.75 -2.94 -1.60
C TYR A 75 14.47 -3.68 -0.45
N LEU A 76 14.15 -4.96 -0.21
CA LEU A 76 14.91 -5.82 0.71
C LEU A 76 16.12 -6.47 0.02
N ARG A 77 16.04 -6.71 -1.28
CA ARG A 77 17.08 -7.39 -2.07
C ARG A 77 18.21 -6.45 -2.48
N ASN A 78 17.88 -5.20 -2.82
CA ASN A 78 18.84 -4.16 -3.17
C ASN A 78 18.42 -2.83 -2.50
N PRO A 79 18.66 -2.68 -1.19
CA PRO A 79 18.19 -1.53 -0.41
C PRO A 79 18.81 -0.20 -0.84
N THR A 80 19.89 -0.24 -1.62
CA THR A 80 20.63 0.94 -2.07
C THR A 80 20.31 1.37 -3.50
N CYS A 81 19.44 0.64 -4.23
CA CYS A 81 19.01 1.10 -5.55
C CYS A 81 18.11 2.33 -5.45
N THR A 82 18.04 3.10 -6.54
CA THR A 82 17.23 4.32 -6.63
C THR A 82 15.78 4.08 -6.22
N ASN A 83 15.14 3.04 -6.77
CA ASN A 83 13.75 2.70 -6.44
C ASN A 83 13.57 2.35 -4.95
N ALA A 84 14.54 1.67 -4.33
CA ALA A 84 14.44 1.29 -2.92
C ALA A 84 14.57 2.51 -1.99
N LEU A 85 15.44 3.45 -2.36
CA LEU A 85 15.59 4.72 -1.66
C LEU A 85 14.34 5.59 -1.83
N GLU A 86 13.77 5.67 -3.03
CA GLU A 86 12.51 6.39 -3.31
C GLU A 86 11.34 5.81 -2.49
N LEU A 87 11.16 4.48 -2.50
CA LEU A 87 10.16 3.79 -1.68
C LEU A 87 10.34 4.13 -0.20
N THR A 88 11.57 4.03 0.31
CA THR A 88 11.89 4.31 1.73
C THR A 88 11.58 5.76 2.09
N ASN A 89 11.98 6.72 1.24
CA ASN A 89 11.70 8.14 1.47
C ASN A 89 10.20 8.44 1.44
N LYS A 90 9.45 7.87 0.49
CA LYS A 90 8.00 8.01 0.41
C LYS A 90 7.31 7.42 1.64
N PHE A 91 7.75 6.26 2.10
CA PHE A 91 7.27 5.62 3.33
C PHE A 91 7.52 6.51 4.56
N ILE A 92 8.75 7.00 4.74
CA ILE A 92 9.11 7.90 5.84
C ILE A 92 8.25 9.17 5.81
N SER A 93 8.07 9.77 4.62
CA SER A 93 7.23 10.96 4.44
C SER A 93 5.78 10.70 4.84
N PHE A 94 5.20 9.58 4.38
CA PHE A 94 3.82 9.21 4.68
C PHE A 94 3.55 9.07 6.18
N ILE A 95 4.47 8.45 6.92
CA ILE A 95 4.40 8.33 8.39
C ILE A 95 4.55 9.70 9.06
N LYS A 96 5.50 10.52 8.62
CA LYS A 96 5.77 11.85 9.20
C LYS A 96 4.69 12.90 8.94
N GLN A 97 3.86 12.74 7.90
CA GLN A 97 2.81 13.71 7.54
C GLN A 97 1.86 14.05 8.70
N ASN A 98 1.70 13.18 9.70
CA ASN A 98 0.88 13.48 10.90
C ASN A 98 1.56 14.38 11.95
N ASN A 99 2.87 14.63 11.86
CA ASN A 99 3.59 15.48 12.82
C ASN A 99 3.56 16.97 12.47
N GLY A 100 3.09 17.35 11.26
CA GLY A 100 3.01 18.74 10.83
C GLY A 100 1.77 19.49 11.35
N SER A 101 0.61 18.82 11.39
CA SER A 101 -0.66 19.43 11.82
C SER A 101 -0.71 19.72 13.33
N LEU A 102 0.05 18.97 14.14
CA LEU A 102 0.19 19.20 15.58
C LEU A 102 1.13 20.38 15.89
N ARG A 103 2.15 20.62 15.06
CA ARG A 103 3.08 21.77 15.23
C ARG A 103 2.44 23.09 14.81
N SER A 104 1.72 23.13 13.70
CA SER A 104 1.06 24.36 13.24
C SER A 104 -0.03 24.86 14.20
N SER A 105 -0.66 23.95 14.95
CA SER A 105 -1.67 24.29 15.97
C SER A 105 -1.08 24.85 17.27
N ILE A 106 0.22 24.65 17.52
CA ILE A 106 0.94 25.17 18.69
C ILE A 106 1.57 26.54 18.36
N GLU A 107 2.08 26.71 17.14
CA GLU A 107 2.71 27.96 16.69
C GLU A 107 1.72 29.08 16.33
N SER A 108 0.43 28.80 16.13
CA SER A 108 -0.60 29.84 15.95
C SER A 108 -1.24 30.34 17.26
N LYS A 109 -0.76 29.87 18.42
CA LYS A 109 -1.29 30.23 19.75
C LYS A 109 -0.37 31.13 20.57
N TYR A 110 0.73 31.61 19.98
CA TYR A 110 1.63 32.61 20.56
C TYR A 110 1.99 33.67 19.53
#